data_AF-A0A821CFF6-F1
#
_entry.id   AF-A0A821CFF6-F1
#
_cell.length_a   1.000
_cell.length_b   1.000
_cell.length_c   1.000
_cell.angle_alpha   90.00
_cell.angle_beta   90.00
_cell.angle_gamma   90.00
#
_symmetry.space_group_name_H-M   'P 1'
#
loop_
_entity.id
_entity.type
_entity.pdbx_description
1 polymer ?
#
loop_
_entity_poly.entity_id
_entity_poly.type
_entity_poly.pdbx_seq_one_letter_code
_entity_poly.pdbx_strand_id
1 'polypeptide(L)'
;MFEKNFNITAFLFVILALSTWLDLNGVWVELPLIVNEVPEGWALPSLLSFAVALSNTAPIIIMLLKAFFKGRLDERIFIYIEIIIGIVACGLMAQYWNKTHWFAGAQHSVLFVIFVFLLGTLDTTSTV
;
A
#
# COMPACT_ATOMS: atom_id res chain seq x y z
N MET A 1 20.81 -28.67 -15.16
CA MET A 1 20.68 -28.30 -13.72
C MET A 1 20.37 -26.82 -13.52
N PHE A 2 20.82 -25.92 -14.41
CA PHE A 2 20.53 -24.47 -14.32
C PHE A 2 19.07 -24.07 -14.60
N GLU A 3 18.35 -24.73 -15.53
CA GLU A 3 16.95 -24.39 -15.84
C GLU A 3 15.96 -24.66 -14.70
N LYS A 4 16.18 -25.71 -13.89
CA LYS A 4 15.27 -26.05 -12.78
C LYS A 4 15.27 -24.96 -11.70
N ASN A 5 16.44 -24.36 -11.45
CA ASN A 5 16.58 -23.25 -10.50
C ASN A 5 16.02 -21.94 -11.07
N PHE A 6 16.11 -21.73 -12.39
CA PHE A 6 15.52 -20.57 -13.05
C PHE A 6 14.00 -20.56 -12.94
N ASN A 7 13.34 -21.69 -13.22
CA ASN A 7 11.88 -21.78 -13.12
C ASN A 7 11.37 -21.58 -11.68
N ILE A 8 12.09 -22.10 -10.67
CA ILE A 8 11.75 -21.90 -9.26
C ILE A 8 11.90 -20.43 -8.86
N THR A 9 12.99 -19.80 -9.29
CA THR A 9 13.26 -18.39 -8.99
C THR A 9 12.22 -17.49 -9.66
N ALA A 10 11.89 -17.74 -10.94
CA ALA A 10 10.85 -17.02 -11.66
C ALA A 10 9.48 -17.18 -10.98
N PHE A 11 9.13 -18.39 -10.53
CA PHE A 11 7.89 -18.63 -9.81
C PHE A 11 7.81 -17.88 -8.48
N LEU A 12 8.92 -17.83 -7.73
CA LEU A 12 9.02 -17.05 -6.49
C LEU A 12 8.83 -15.56 -6.73
N PHE A 13 9.45 -15.00 -7.78
CA PHE A 13 9.28 -13.59 -8.16
C PHE A 13 7.84 -13.27 -8.54
N VAL A 14 7.17 -14.16 -9.28
CA VAL A 14 5.76 -13.97 -9.66
C VAL A 14 4.87 -13.96 -8.42
N ILE A 15 5.04 -14.89 -7.48
CA ILE A 15 4.25 -14.90 -6.24
C ILE A 15 4.53 -13.66 -5.40
N LEU A 16 5.79 -13.26 -5.27
CA LEU A 16 6.16 -12.06 -4.52
C LEU A 16 5.52 -10.81 -5.13
N ALA A 17 5.63 -10.62 -6.45
CA ALA A 17 5.00 -9.50 -7.15
C ALA A 17 3.47 -9.51 -6.99
N LEU A 18 2.83 -10.68 -7.11
CA LEU A 18 1.39 -10.81 -6.93
C LEU A 18 0.95 -10.47 -5.50
N SER A 19 1.72 -10.85 -4.49
CA SER A 19 1.39 -10.57 -3.08
C SER A 19 1.38 -9.07 -2.76
N THR A 20 2.31 -8.30 -3.29
CA THR A 20 2.36 -6.83 -3.08
C THR A 20 1.15 -6.11 -3.67
N TRP A 21 0.57 -6.60 -4.77
CA TRP A 21 -0.58 -5.93 -5.40
C TRP A 21 -1.92 -6.42 -4.87
N LEU A 22 -1.94 -7.49 -4.08
CA LEU A 22 -3.18 -8.12 -3.64
C LEU A 22 -4.02 -7.19 -2.76
N ASP A 23 -3.39 -6.42 -1.88
CA ASP A 23 -4.07 -5.55 -0.92
C ASP A 23 -4.85 -4.42 -1.62
N LEU A 24 -4.21 -3.72 -2.56
CA LEU A 24 -4.87 -2.71 -3.39
C LEU A 24 -5.99 -3.30 -4.24
N ASN A 25 -5.76 -4.48 -4.84
CA ASN A 25 -6.80 -5.13 -5.63
C ASN A 25 -8.02 -5.55 -4.79
N GLY A 26 -7.80 -6.01 -3.55
CA GLY A 26 -8.89 -6.29 -2.59
C GLY A 26 -9.74 -5.06 -2.33
N VAL A 27 -9.10 -3.91 -2.08
CA VAL A 27 -9.78 -2.62 -1.91
C VAL A 27 -10.59 -2.23 -3.14
N TRP A 28 -10.05 -2.40 -4.36
CA TRP A 28 -10.75 -2.08 -5.61
C TRP A 28 -11.96 -2.97 -5.87
N VAL A 29 -11.93 -4.23 -5.46
CA VAL A 29 -13.08 -5.16 -5.57
C VAL A 29 -14.18 -4.78 -4.58
N GLU A 30 -13.84 -4.28 -3.40
CA GLU A 30 -14.79 -3.86 -2.37
C GLU A 30 -15.31 -2.43 -2.56
N LEU A 31 -14.59 -1.61 -3.33
CA LEU A 31 -14.93 -0.22 -3.67
C LEU A 31 -16.40 0.00 -4.10
N PRO A 32 -17.02 -0.78 -5.01
CA PRO A 32 -18.43 -0.59 -5.38
C PRO A 32 -19.42 -0.82 -4.22
N LEU A 33 -19.07 -1.63 -3.22
CA LEU A 33 -19.87 -1.78 -2.00
C LEU A 33 -19.71 -0.54 -1.10
N ILE A 34 -18.48 -0.03 -0.95
CA ILE A 34 -18.17 1.12 -0.10
C ILE A 34 -18.77 2.42 -0.67
N VAL A 35 -18.73 2.62 -1.99
CA VAL A 35 -19.25 3.83 -2.67
C VAL A 35 -20.76 4.03 -2.47
N ASN A 36 -21.52 2.97 -2.20
CA ASN A 36 -22.96 3.08 -1.92
C ASN A 36 -23.29 3.53 -0.49
N GLU A 37 -22.38 3.31 0.46
CA GLU A 37 -22.57 3.63 1.88
C GLU A 37 -22.02 5.00 2.28
N VAL A 38 -21.09 5.56 1.47
CA VAL A 38 -20.37 6.79 1.81
C VAL A 38 -20.95 8.00 1.06
N PRO A 39 -21.19 9.14 1.73
CA PRO A 39 -21.79 10.34 1.11
C PRO A 39 -20.90 11.00 0.04
N GLU A 40 -19.64 10.57 -0.09
CA GLU A 40 -18.64 11.05 -1.06
C GLU A 40 -18.87 10.49 -2.48
N GLY A 41 -19.68 9.42 -2.63
CA GLY A 41 -20.03 8.81 -3.90
C GLY A 41 -18.80 8.48 -4.78
N TRP A 42 -18.87 8.81 -6.07
CA TRP A 42 -17.82 8.49 -7.05
C TRP A 42 -16.58 9.40 -6.99
N ALA A 43 -16.44 10.26 -5.97
CA ALA A 43 -15.21 11.01 -5.73
C ALA A 43 -14.17 10.22 -4.89
N LEU A 44 -14.59 9.11 -4.28
CA LEU A 44 -13.73 8.21 -3.51
C LEU A 44 -12.67 7.47 -4.36
N PRO A 45 -13.02 6.90 -5.54
CA PRO A 45 -12.06 6.24 -6.44
C PRO A 45 -10.98 7.19 -6.98
N SER A 46 -11.32 8.46 -7.21
CA SER A 46 -10.36 9.46 -7.68
C SER A 46 -9.37 9.87 -6.58
N LEU A 47 -9.83 10.00 -5.33
CA LEU A 47 -8.95 10.20 -4.16
C LEU A 47 -8.02 9.00 -3.94
N LEU A 48 -8.53 7.78 -4.09
CA LEU A 48 -7.74 6.55 -3.98
C LEU A 48 -6.68 6.44 -5.08
N SER A 49 -7.07 6.72 -6.33
CA SER A 49 -6.13 6.74 -7.46
C SER A 49 -5.02 7.78 -7.26
N PHE A 50 -5.37 8.95 -6.72
CA PHE A 50 -4.40 9.99 -6.39
C PHE A 50 -3.47 9.57 -5.25
N ALA A 51 -3.97 8.90 -4.22
CA ALA A 51 -3.17 8.34 -3.14
C ALA A 51 -2.18 7.29 -3.67
N VAL A 52 -2.63 6.33 -4.48
CA VAL A 52 -1.75 5.31 -5.09
C VAL A 52 -0.69 5.96 -5.99
N ALA A 53 -1.07 6.98 -6.77
CA ALA A 53 -0.12 7.71 -7.60
C ALA A 53 0.95 8.43 -6.77
N LEU A 54 0.59 9.00 -5.62
CA LEU A 54 1.56 9.58 -4.68
C LEU A 54 2.45 8.51 -4.06
N SER A 55 1.91 7.34 -3.72
CA SER A 55 2.70 6.23 -3.16
C SER A 55 3.81 5.77 -4.11
N ASN A 56 3.56 5.76 -5.42
CA ASN A 56 4.58 5.45 -6.44
C ASN A 56 5.78 6.41 -6.43
N THR A 57 5.68 7.58 -5.78
CA THR A 57 6.81 8.51 -5.62
C THR A 57 7.64 8.25 -4.36
N ALA A 58 7.17 7.39 -3.45
CA ALA A 58 7.87 7.06 -2.21
C ALA A 58 9.27 6.40 -2.42
N PRO A 59 9.50 5.52 -3.42
CA PRO A 59 10.82 4.97 -3.69
C PRO A 59 11.85 6.06 -4.03
N ILE A 60 11.43 7.14 -4.70
CA ILE A 60 12.30 8.29 -5.04
C ILE A 60 12.74 9.00 -3.76
N ILE A 61 11.80 9.16 -2.81
CA ILE A 61 12.07 9.77 -1.49
C ILE A 61 13.04 8.88 -0.70
N ILE A 62 12.81 7.56 -0.66
CA ILE A 62 13.69 6.61 0.04
C ILE A 62 15.09 6.56 -0.60
N MET A 63 15.18 6.59 -1.93
CA MET A 63 16.47 6.68 -2.65
C MET A 63 17.22 7.97 -2.31
N LEU A 64 16.54 9.11 -2.24
CA LEU A 64 17.13 10.39 -1.81
C LEU A 64 17.61 10.29 -0.36
N LEU A 65 16.79 9.78 0.56
CA LEU A 65 17.17 9.56 1.96
C LEU A 65 18.38 8.63 2.07
N LYS A 66 18.43 7.51 1.35
CA LYS A 66 19.60 6.61 1.32
C LYS A 66 20.84 7.30 0.74
N ALA A 67 20.69 8.17 -0.26
CA ALA A 67 21.78 8.97 -0.81
C ALA A 67 22.32 10.00 0.19
N PHE A 68 21.45 10.64 0.98
CA PHE A 68 21.84 11.57 2.03
C PHE A 68 22.42 10.87 3.28
N PHE A 69 21.91 9.70 3.67
CA PHE A 69 22.30 8.95 4.87
C PHE A 69 23.31 7.81 4.60
N LYS A 70 24.13 7.97 3.57
CA LYS A 70 25.17 7.06 3.04
C LYS A 70 25.63 5.97 4.06
N GLY A 71 25.09 4.76 3.91
CA GLY A 71 25.76 3.51 4.32
C GLY A 71 25.51 2.94 5.73
N ARG A 72 24.39 3.23 6.40
CA ARG A 72 24.14 2.67 7.76
C ARG A 72 22.83 1.91 7.98
N LEU A 73 22.01 1.71 6.96
CA LEU A 73 20.72 1.04 7.10
C LEU A 73 20.80 -0.34 6.45
N ASP A 74 20.71 -1.38 7.29
CA ASP A 74 20.59 -2.76 6.85
C ASP A 74 19.24 -2.95 6.15
N GLU A 75 19.27 -3.42 4.90
CA GLU A 75 18.09 -3.60 4.05
C GLU A 75 17.09 -4.56 4.69
N ARG A 76 17.58 -5.53 5.48
CA ARG A 76 16.71 -6.45 6.22
C ARG A 76 15.82 -5.74 7.23
N ILE A 77 16.36 -4.74 7.94
CA ILE A 77 15.61 -4.01 8.96
C ILE A 77 14.47 -3.23 8.31
N PHE A 78 14.71 -2.69 7.11
CA PHE A 78 13.69 -1.96 6.36
C PHE A 78 12.51 -2.88 5.98
N ILE A 79 12.80 -4.06 5.43
CA ILE A 79 11.78 -5.06 5.06
C ILE A 79 10.93 -5.47 6.28
N TYR A 80 11.55 -5.73 7.44
CA TYR A 80 10.80 -6.10 8.64
C TYR A 80 9.91 -4.95 9.15
N ILE A 81 10.39 -3.70 9.08
CA ILE A 81 9.60 -2.52 9.46
C ILE A 81 8.39 -2.39 8.53
N GLU A 82 8.58 -2.57 7.23
CA GLU A 82 7.51 -2.49 6.24
C GLU A 82 6.42 -3.53 6.46
N ILE A 83 6.81 -4.78 6.72
CA ILE A 83 5.85 -5.86 7.01
C ILE A 83 5.05 -5.56 8.28
N ILE A 84 5.70 -5.05 9.34
CA ILE A 84 5.00 -4.71 10.59
C ILE A 84 4.03 -3.54 10.37
N ILE A 85 4.45 -2.51 9.63
CA ILE A 85 3.58 -1.37 9.30
C ILE A 85 2.40 -1.85 8.45
N GLY A 86 2.61 -2.76 7.49
CA GLY A 86 1.56 -3.33 6.65
C GLY A 86 0.53 -4.12 7.47
N ILE A 87 0.97 -5.01 8.37
CA ILE A 87 0.07 -5.78 9.24
C ILE A 87 -0.75 -4.85 10.14
N VAL A 88 -0.12 -3.83 10.72
CA VAL A 88 -0.81 -2.84 11.56
C VAL A 88 -1.78 -2.01 10.73
N ALA A 89 -1.41 -1.59 9.53
CA ALA A 89 -2.26 -0.84 8.61
C ALA A 89 -3.50 -1.65 8.19
N CYS A 90 -3.33 -2.91 7.78
CA CYS A 90 -4.44 -3.81 7.43
C CYS A 90 -5.34 -4.09 8.63
N GLY A 91 -4.76 -4.33 9.81
CA GLY A 91 -5.54 -4.55 11.04
C GLY A 91 -6.34 -3.31 11.47
N LEU A 92 -5.75 -2.12 11.37
CA LEU A 92 -6.44 -0.85 11.62
C LEU A 92 -7.52 -0.59 10.57
N MET A 93 -7.24 -0.83 9.29
CA MET A 93 -8.22 -0.69 8.22
C MET A 93 -9.45 -1.57 8.47
N ALA A 94 -9.24 -2.84 8.83
CA ALA A 94 -10.32 -3.77 9.17
C ALA A 94 -11.13 -3.40 10.43
N GLN A 95 -10.61 -2.55 11.31
CA GLN A 95 -11.36 -2.04 12.47
C GLN A 95 -12.00 -0.67 12.21
N TYR A 96 -11.36 0.19 11.43
CA TYR A 96 -11.76 1.58 11.20
C TYR A 96 -12.57 1.79 9.91
N TRP A 97 -12.78 0.74 9.09
CA TRP A 97 -13.62 0.82 7.89
C TRP A 97 -15.04 1.35 8.17
N ASN A 98 -15.58 1.07 9.37
CA ASN A 98 -16.94 1.47 9.77
C ASN A 98 -16.96 2.76 10.64
N LYS A 99 -15.81 3.43 10.83
CA LYS A 99 -15.74 4.70 11.56
C LYS A 99 -15.39 5.86 10.63
N THR A 100 -16.42 6.45 10.05
CA THR A 100 -16.35 7.75 9.37
C THR A 100 -16.08 8.84 10.41
N HIS A 101 -14.87 9.41 10.39
CA HIS A 101 -14.53 10.56 11.23
C HIS A 101 -14.98 11.85 10.54
N TRP A 102 -15.70 12.70 11.27
CA TRP A 102 -16.11 14.02 10.82
C TRP A 102 -14.88 14.93 10.66
N PHE A 103 -14.57 15.31 9.42
CA PHE A 103 -13.57 16.34 9.14
C PHE A 103 -14.14 17.33 8.12
N ALA A 104 -14.07 18.63 8.40
CA ALA A 104 -14.53 19.70 7.49
C ALA A 104 -16.04 19.69 7.09
N GLY A 105 -16.94 19.30 8.00
CA GLY A 105 -18.39 19.45 7.76
C GLY A 105 -19.03 18.36 6.89
N ALA A 106 -18.27 17.34 6.49
CA ALA A 106 -18.76 16.14 5.84
C ALA A 106 -18.08 14.87 6.43
N GLN A 107 -18.75 13.72 6.37
CA GLN A 107 -18.14 12.44 6.72
C GLN A 107 -17.14 12.06 5.62
N HIS A 108 -15.86 12.29 5.88
CA HIS A 108 -14.80 11.94 4.94
C HIS A 108 -14.06 10.68 5.39
N SER A 109 -13.86 9.75 4.47
CA SER A 109 -13.11 8.50 4.71
C SER A 109 -11.60 8.74 4.65
N VAL A 110 -11.11 9.80 5.30
CA VAL A 110 -9.71 10.26 5.24
C VAL A 110 -8.74 9.18 5.73
N LEU A 111 -9.15 8.42 6.76
CA LEU A 111 -8.37 7.29 7.28
C LEU A 111 -8.17 6.20 6.23
N PHE A 112 -9.19 5.88 5.43
CA PHE A 112 -9.12 4.88 4.38
C PHE A 112 -8.12 5.28 3.28
N VAL A 113 -8.17 6.55 2.85
CA VAL A 113 -7.24 7.09 1.85
C VAL A 113 -5.80 7.11 2.38
N ILE A 114 -5.60 7.45 3.65
CA ILE A 114 -4.29 7.41 4.31
C ILE A 114 -3.76 5.97 4.41
N PHE A 115 -4.61 4.98 4.74
CA PHE A 115 -4.19 3.57 4.78
C PHE A 115 -3.85 3.04 3.39
N VAL A 116 -4.62 3.38 2.36
CA VAL A 116 -4.32 3.01 0.97
C VAL A 116 -3.02 3.67 0.48
N PHE A 117 -2.76 4.91 0.90
CA PHE A 117 -1.49 5.58 0.64
C PHE A 117 -0.30 4.87 1.33
N LEU A 118 -0.48 4.47 2.59
CA LEU A 118 0.51 3.70 3.35
C LEU A 118 0.77 2.34 2.69
N LEU A 119 -0.28 1.58 2.36
CA LEU A 119 -0.18 0.28 1.69
C LEU A 119 0.53 0.42 0.34
N GLY A 120 0.12 1.36 -0.52
CA GLY A 120 0.79 1.59 -1.80
C GLY A 120 2.26 1.99 -1.64
N THR A 121 2.64 2.64 -0.53
CA THR A 121 4.04 3.00 -0.24
C THR A 121 4.86 1.76 0.13
N LEU A 122 4.27 0.82 0.85
CA LEU A 122 4.88 -0.48 1.17
C LEU A 122 5.02 -1.35 -0.08
N ASP A 123 3.98 -1.37 -0.93
CA ASP A 123 3.94 -2.17 -2.16
C ASP A 123 5.01 -1.72 -3.17
N THR A 124 5.15 -0.40 -3.30
CA THR A 124 6.13 0.20 -4.22
C THR A 124 7.56 0.05 -3.75
N THR A 125 7.80 -0.16 -2.45
CA THR A 125 9.14 -0.42 -1.92
C THR A 125 9.51 -1.91 -1.93
N SER A 126 8.51 -2.80 -1.86
CA SER A 126 8.71 -4.25 -1.97
C SER A 126 9.00 -4.73 -3.40
N THR A 127 8.61 -3.93 -4.40
CA THR A 127 8.77 -4.24 -5.83
C THR A 127 10.17 -3.91 -6.36
N VAL A 128 10.92 -3.03 -5.68
CA VAL A 128 12.30 -2.61 -6.05
C VAL A 128 13.36 -3.42 -5.31
#